data_AF-A0AAW8LPP5-F1
#
_entry.id   AF-A0AAW8LPP5-F1
#
_cell.length_a   1.000
_cell.length_b   1.000
_cell.length_c   1.000
_cell.angle_alpha   90.00
_cell.angle_beta   90.00
_cell.angle_gamma   90.00
#
_symmetry.space_group_name_H-M   'P 1'
#
loop_
_entity.id
_entity.type
_entity.pdbx_description
1 polymer ?
#
loop_
_entity_poly.entity_id
_entity_poly.type
_entity_poly.pdbx_seq_one_letter_code
_entity_poly.pdbx_strand_id
1 'polypeptide(L)'
;MTEIVKIPPRPKYHDAVVVERAVERLVKPVQEWIDLRAQFQPKDLKSQLTDCIHNNGYEYAKELEERYGWEPDSALVECLDTLDIQSAHQNVVRAWVTLYNVKIPFNIGDRVCTPTIRAGTVKDFDRSTAQLAVQSDENRDEGKDYRTLIDFEDAIPILGTIGEAAPAEGGAA
;
A
#
# COMPACT_ATOMS: atom_id res chain seq x y z
N MET A 1 -12.88 32.49 -3.01
CA MET A 1 -13.57 31.41 -2.29
C MET A 1 -12.70 30.18 -2.41
N THR A 2 -11.97 29.81 -1.37
CA THR A 2 -11.15 28.59 -1.36
C THR A 2 -12.07 27.45 -0.96
N GLU A 3 -12.48 26.63 -1.93
CA GLU A 3 -13.13 25.37 -1.63
C GLU A 3 -12.17 24.54 -0.77
N ILE A 4 -12.62 24.15 0.43
CA ILE A 4 -11.88 23.22 1.28
C ILE A 4 -11.95 21.88 0.56
N VAL A 5 -10.88 21.53 -0.17
CA VAL A 5 -10.77 20.22 -0.83
C VAL A 5 -10.77 19.18 0.29
N LYS A 6 -11.89 18.47 0.43
CA LYS A 6 -12.01 17.37 1.39
C LYS A 6 -11.12 16.24 0.89
N ILE A 7 -9.99 16.03 1.56
CA ILE A 7 -9.05 14.95 1.24
C ILE A 7 -9.79 13.61 1.50
N PRO A 8 -9.93 12.73 0.50
CA PRO A 8 -10.54 11.43 0.70
C PRO A 8 -9.64 10.55 1.60
N PRO A 9 -10.19 9.50 2.24
CA PRO A 9 -9.39 8.60 3.04
C PRO A 9 -8.27 7.95 2.21
N ARG A 10 -7.19 7.54 2.89
CA ARG A 10 -6.09 6.78 2.29
C ARG A 10 -6.65 5.53 1.58
N PRO A 11 -6.27 5.28 0.31
CA PRO A 11 -6.69 4.10 -0.42
C PRO A 11 -6.31 2.81 0.32
N LYS A 12 -7.22 1.83 0.35
CA LYS A 12 -7.02 0.49 0.91
C LYS A 12 -6.84 -0.54 -0.18
N TYR A 13 -6.26 -1.70 0.17
CA TYR A 13 -6.01 -2.78 -0.79
C TYR A 13 -7.26 -3.28 -1.54
N HIS A 14 -8.43 -3.23 -0.92
CA HIS A 14 -9.69 -3.67 -1.50
C HIS A 14 -10.48 -2.54 -2.18
N ASP A 15 -9.96 -1.32 -2.21
CA ASP A 15 -10.64 -0.22 -2.91
C ASP A 15 -10.61 -0.49 -4.42
N ALA A 16 -11.73 -0.21 -5.09
CA ALA A 16 -11.89 -0.47 -6.52
C ALA A 16 -10.75 0.11 -7.36
N VAL A 17 -10.29 1.34 -7.04
CA VAL A 17 -9.17 1.98 -7.74
C VAL A 17 -7.84 1.21 -7.61
N VAL A 18 -7.61 0.53 -6.49
CA VAL A 18 -6.39 -0.28 -6.27
C VAL A 18 -6.50 -1.60 -7.01
N VAL A 19 -7.65 -2.26 -6.90
CA VAL A 19 -7.96 -3.51 -7.59
C VAL A 19 -7.85 -3.34 -9.11
N GLU A 20 -8.50 -2.30 -9.64
CA GLU A 20 -8.44 -1.98 -11.08
C GLU A 20 -7.02 -1.72 -11.55
N ARG A 21 -6.21 -1.01 -10.74
CA ARG A 21 -4.81 -0.72 -11.05
C ARG A 21 -3.95 -1.98 -11.04
N ALA A 22 -4.25 -2.94 -10.17
CA ALA A 22 -3.58 -4.24 -10.13
C ALA A 22 -3.92 -5.06 -11.38
N VAL A 23 -5.21 -5.16 -11.71
CA VAL A 23 -5.73 -5.89 -12.88
C VAL A 23 -5.24 -5.29 -14.20
N GLU A 24 -5.07 -3.97 -14.29
CA GLU A 24 -4.59 -3.30 -15.51
C GLU A 24 -3.28 -3.90 -16.06
N ARG A 25 -2.41 -4.39 -15.18
CA ARG A 25 -1.15 -5.06 -15.59
C ARG A 25 -1.37 -6.46 -16.18
N LEU A 26 -2.47 -7.12 -15.80
CA LEU A 26 -2.85 -8.46 -16.28
C LEU A 26 -3.63 -8.42 -17.59
N VAL A 27 -4.28 -7.30 -17.91
CA VAL A 27 -5.12 -7.19 -19.13
C VAL A 27 -4.35 -7.58 -20.38
N LYS A 28 -3.14 -7.05 -20.58
CA LYS A 28 -2.33 -7.35 -21.76
C LYS A 28 -1.90 -8.83 -21.85
N PRO A 29 -1.22 -9.42 -20.84
CA PRO A 29 -0.79 -10.82 -20.94
C PRO A 29 -1.97 -11.79 -21.04
N VAL A 30 -3.10 -11.51 -20.37
CA VAL A 30 -4.31 -12.34 -20.49
C VAL A 30 -4.95 -12.19 -21.87
N GLN A 31 -4.99 -10.99 -22.45
CA GLN A 31 -5.48 -10.80 -23.82
C GLN A 31 -4.61 -11.53 -24.84
N GLU A 32 -3.28 -11.47 -24.70
CA GLU A 32 -2.35 -12.21 -25.56
C GLU A 32 -2.57 -13.72 -25.45
N TRP A 33 -2.83 -14.24 -24.25
CA TRP A 33 -3.19 -15.65 -24.02
C TRP A 33 -4.52 -16.02 -24.71
N ILE A 34 -5.54 -15.17 -24.63
CA ILE A 34 -6.84 -15.36 -25.32
C ILE A 34 -6.64 -15.41 -26.84
N ASP A 35 -5.90 -14.46 -27.39
CA ASP A 35 -5.72 -14.29 -28.83
C ASP A 35 -4.96 -15.48 -29.45
N LEU A 36 -3.98 -16.04 -28.73
CA LEU A 36 -3.24 -17.24 -29.16
C LEU A 36 -4.12 -18.48 -29.30
N ARG A 37 -5.17 -18.56 -28.47
CA ARG A 37 -6.07 -19.72 -28.42
C ARG A 37 -7.30 -19.55 -29.30
N ALA A 38 -7.66 -18.32 -29.67
CA ALA A 38 -8.87 -17.97 -30.42
C ALA A 38 -10.16 -18.59 -29.83
N GLN A 39 -10.15 -18.89 -28.52
CA GLN A 39 -11.20 -19.69 -27.87
C GLN A 39 -12.47 -18.87 -27.64
N PHE A 40 -12.33 -17.58 -27.31
CA PHE A 40 -13.44 -16.65 -27.11
C PHE A 40 -12.93 -15.21 -27.08
N GLN A 41 -13.84 -14.23 -27.18
CA GLN A 41 -13.54 -12.83 -26.91
C GLN A 41 -14.44 -12.38 -25.76
N PRO A 42 -13.93 -12.21 -24.53
CA PRO A 42 -14.74 -11.76 -23.42
C PRO A 42 -15.25 -10.34 -23.70
N LYS A 43 -16.55 -10.12 -23.51
CA LYS A 43 -17.18 -8.80 -23.72
C LYS A 43 -16.58 -7.71 -22.81
N ASP A 44 -16.14 -8.11 -21.62
CA ASP A 44 -15.53 -7.21 -20.64
C ASP A 44 -14.42 -7.94 -19.85
N LEU A 45 -13.24 -8.05 -20.47
CA LEU A 45 -12.07 -8.71 -19.86
C LEU A 45 -11.71 -8.11 -18.50
N LYS A 46 -11.65 -6.78 -18.41
CA LYS A 46 -11.21 -6.09 -17.19
C LYS A 46 -12.21 -6.31 -16.05
N SER A 47 -13.52 -6.25 -16.32
CA SER A 47 -14.53 -6.54 -15.30
C SER A 47 -14.45 -7.98 -14.81
N GLN A 48 -14.30 -8.96 -15.71
CA GLN A 48 -14.20 -10.38 -15.32
C GLN A 48 -12.97 -10.64 -14.44
N LEU A 49 -11.82 -10.08 -14.82
CA LEU A 49 -10.60 -10.15 -14.01
C LEU A 49 -10.80 -9.47 -12.65
N THR A 50 -11.46 -8.32 -12.61
CA THR A 50 -11.72 -7.59 -11.36
C THR A 50 -12.64 -8.36 -10.41
N ASP A 51 -13.71 -8.98 -10.94
CA ASP A 51 -14.72 -9.70 -10.15
C ASP A 51 -14.21 -11.01 -9.54
N CYS A 52 -13.20 -11.63 -10.17
CA CYS A 52 -12.59 -12.89 -9.75
C CYS A 52 -11.23 -12.72 -9.06
N ILE A 53 -10.83 -11.49 -8.72
CA ILE A 53 -9.48 -11.20 -8.21
C ILE A 53 -9.10 -12.09 -7.02
N HIS A 54 -7.93 -12.73 -7.11
CA HIS A 54 -7.38 -13.54 -6.03
C HIS A 54 -5.85 -13.44 -5.99
N ASN A 55 -5.25 -13.52 -4.80
CA ASN A 55 -3.80 -13.45 -4.58
C ASN A 55 -3.04 -14.73 -4.97
N ASN A 56 -3.71 -15.69 -5.59
CA ASN A 56 -3.16 -16.98 -5.97
C ASN A 56 -3.69 -17.29 -7.37
N GLY A 57 -2.78 -17.46 -8.33
CA GLY A 57 -3.15 -17.64 -9.73
C GLY A 57 -4.07 -18.84 -9.99
N TYR A 58 -3.96 -19.91 -9.20
CA TYR A 58 -4.80 -21.10 -9.35
C TYR A 58 -6.24 -20.84 -8.91
N GLU A 59 -6.43 -20.28 -7.71
CA GLU A 59 -7.77 -19.91 -7.24
C GLU A 59 -8.39 -18.81 -8.12
N TYR A 60 -7.56 -17.89 -8.62
CA TYR A 60 -8.01 -16.87 -9.58
C TYR A 60 -8.52 -17.51 -10.88
N ALA A 61 -7.76 -18.43 -11.46
CA ALA A 61 -8.16 -19.16 -12.66
C ALA A 61 -9.43 -19.98 -12.45
N LYS A 62 -9.54 -20.64 -11.30
CA LYS A 62 -10.72 -21.42 -10.92
C LYS A 62 -11.99 -20.56 -10.81
N GLU A 63 -11.91 -19.38 -10.20
CA GLU A 63 -13.06 -18.46 -10.14
C GLU A 63 -13.49 -17.99 -11.53
N LEU A 64 -12.54 -17.79 -12.46
CA LEU A 64 -12.85 -17.43 -13.86
C LEU A 64 -13.54 -18.59 -14.60
N GLU A 65 -13.12 -19.83 -14.36
CA GLU A 65 -13.79 -21.04 -14.86
C GLU A 65 -15.22 -21.15 -14.31
N GLU A 66 -15.38 -21.09 -12.98
CA GLU A 66 -16.67 -21.29 -12.32
C GLU A 66 -17.71 -20.20 -12.66
N ARG A 67 -17.29 -18.93 -12.76
CA ARG A 67 -18.21 -17.80 -12.99
C ARG A 67 -18.45 -17.47 -14.45
N TYR A 68 -17.41 -17.60 -15.28
CA TYR A 68 -17.46 -17.14 -16.66
C TYR A 68 -17.22 -18.25 -17.69
N GLY A 69 -17.01 -19.50 -17.24
CA GLY A 69 -16.81 -20.65 -18.11
C GLY A 69 -15.48 -20.60 -18.86
N TRP A 70 -14.46 -19.94 -18.30
CA TRP A 70 -13.12 -19.95 -18.88
C TRP A 70 -12.53 -21.36 -18.80
N GLU A 71 -11.67 -21.70 -19.76
CA GLU A 71 -10.90 -22.96 -19.75
C GLU A 71 -9.42 -22.67 -19.44
N PRO A 72 -9.08 -22.37 -18.17
CA PRO A 72 -7.73 -22.00 -17.77
C PRO A 72 -6.74 -23.14 -18.02
N ASP A 73 -5.53 -22.78 -18.41
CA ASP A 73 -4.39 -23.70 -18.45
C ASP A 73 -3.28 -23.19 -17.52
N SER A 74 -2.16 -23.94 -17.47
CA SER A 74 -1.00 -23.54 -16.67
C SER A 74 -0.45 -22.17 -17.07
N ALA A 75 -0.51 -21.80 -18.35
CA ALA A 75 -0.02 -20.52 -18.83
C ALA A 75 -0.89 -19.34 -18.32
N LEU A 76 -2.21 -19.51 -18.27
CA LEU A 76 -3.08 -18.50 -17.67
C LEU A 76 -2.83 -18.39 -16.16
N VAL A 77 -2.72 -19.51 -15.46
CA VAL A 77 -2.43 -19.53 -14.02
C VAL A 77 -1.14 -18.76 -13.72
N GLU A 78 -0.08 -19.00 -14.49
CA GLU A 78 1.19 -18.27 -14.37
C GLU A 78 1.02 -16.77 -14.63
N CYS A 79 0.22 -16.37 -15.62
CA CYS A 79 -0.08 -14.95 -15.87
C CYS A 79 -0.78 -14.31 -14.66
N LEU A 80 -1.80 -14.96 -14.12
CA LEU A 80 -2.60 -14.46 -13.00
C LEU A 80 -1.78 -14.40 -11.70
N ASP A 81 -0.80 -15.28 -11.52
CA ASP A 81 0.08 -15.29 -10.35
C ASP A 81 1.04 -14.09 -10.31
N THR A 82 1.18 -13.35 -11.42
CA THR A 82 1.94 -12.10 -11.45
C THR A 82 1.20 -10.90 -10.82
N LEU A 83 -0.03 -11.11 -10.33
CA LEU A 83 -0.83 -10.08 -9.67
C LEU A 83 -0.08 -9.49 -8.46
N ASP A 84 0.23 -8.20 -8.54
CA ASP A 84 0.93 -7.48 -7.47
C ASP A 84 0.05 -6.35 -6.93
N ILE A 85 -0.85 -6.72 -6.01
CA ILE A 85 -1.73 -5.75 -5.32
C ILE A 85 -0.90 -4.78 -4.46
N GLN A 86 0.24 -5.21 -3.93
CA GLN A 86 1.11 -4.35 -3.09
C GLN A 86 1.65 -3.17 -3.90
N SER A 87 2.24 -3.43 -5.06
CA SER A 87 2.71 -2.37 -5.96
C SER A 87 1.56 -1.50 -6.46
N ALA A 88 0.40 -2.08 -6.74
CA ALA A 88 -0.78 -1.31 -7.17
C ALA A 88 -1.22 -0.32 -6.08
N HIS A 89 -1.33 -0.80 -4.83
CA HIS A 89 -1.67 0.01 -3.67
C HIS A 89 -0.69 1.16 -3.48
N GLN A 90 0.62 0.89 -3.46
CA GLN A 90 1.63 1.94 -3.32
C GLN A 90 1.53 3.02 -4.41
N ASN A 91 1.28 2.62 -5.66
CA ASN A 91 1.13 3.58 -6.76
C ASN A 91 -0.12 4.46 -6.60
N VAL A 92 -1.24 3.87 -6.17
CA VAL A 92 -2.48 4.63 -5.93
C VAL A 92 -2.33 5.55 -4.73
N VAL A 93 -1.67 5.11 -3.65
CA VAL A 93 -1.35 5.98 -2.50
C VAL A 93 -0.45 7.14 -2.92
N ARG A 94 0.59 6.91 -3.74
CA ARG A 94 1.44 7.99 -4.27
C ARG A 94 0.66 9.01 -5.09
N ALA A 95 -0.26 8.53 -5.93
CA ALA A 95 -1.14 9.39 -6.71
C ALA A 95 -2.07 10.21 -5.79
N TRP A 96 -2.62 9.59 -4.74
CA TRP A 96 -3.44 10.25 -3.73
C TRP A 96 -2.66 11.35 -2.98
N VAL A 97 -1.44 11.05 -2.50
CA VAL A 97 -0.57 12.04 -1.84
C VAL A 97 -0.32 13.24 -2.76
N THR A 98 0.00 12.98 -4.02
CA THR A 98 0.30 14.02 -5.01
C THR A 98 -0.93 14.85 -5.36
N LEU A 99 -2.06 14.20 -5.65
CA LEU A 99 -3.30 14.85 -6.09
C LEU A 99 -3.92 15.74 -5.01
N TYR A 100 -3.88 15.28 -3.76
CA TYR A 100 -4.48 15.99 -2.63
C TYR A 100 -3.47 16.81 -1.81
N ASN A 101 -2.20 16.87 -2.26
CA ASN A 101 -1.10 17.56 -1.59
C ASN A 101 -1.05 17.21 -0.09
N VAL A 102 -1.09 15.91 0.20
CA VAL A 102 -1.16 15.38 1.57
C VAL A 102 0.12 15.76 2.32
N LYS A 103 -0.05 16.38 3.50
CA LYS A 103 1.06 16.83 4.35
C LYS A 103 1.10 16.01 5.62
N ILE A 104 2.29 15.55 5.97
CA ILE A 104 2.56 14.87 7.24
C ILE A 104 2.60 15.95 8.35
N PRO A 105 1.75 15.85 9.38
CA PRO A 105 1.68 16.85 10.46
C PRO A 105 2.67 16.56 11.61
N PHE A 106 3.86 16.02 11.30
CA PHE A 106 4.89 15.64 12.25
C PHE A 106 6.27 16.16 11.80
N ASN A 107 7.18 16.31 12.76
CA ASN A 107 8.57 16.68 12.55
C ASN A 107 9.51 15.53 12.93
N ILE A 108 10.73 15.56 12.37
CA ILE A 108 11.79 14.66 12.81
C ILE A 108 12.12 14.96 14.27
N GLY A 109 12.22 13.91 15.08
CA GLY A 109 12.40 14.00 16.54
C GLY A 109 11.10 13.94 17.33
N ASP A 110 9.94 14.08 16.69
CA ASP A 110 8.65 13.94 17.38
C ASP A 110 8.49 12.52 17.93
N ARG A 111 7.89 12.45 19.12
CA ARG A 111 7.57 11.20 19.80
C ARG A 111 6.15 10.78 19.46
N VAL A 112 6.01 9.54 19.00
CA VAL A 112 4.72 8.99 18.58
C VAL A 112 4.50 7.62 19.20
N CYS A 113 3.24 7.26 19.37
CA CYS A 113 2.81 5.89 19.61
C CYS A 113 1.81 5.46 18.52
N THR A 114 1.70 4.16 18.32
CA THR A 114 0.75 3.53 17.39
C THR A 114 0.14 2.30 18.07
N PRO A 115 -0.88 1.65 17.49
CA PRO A 115 -1.42 0.40 18.05
C PRO A 115 -0.36 -0.71 18.20
N THR A 116 0.72 -0.67 17.42
CA THR A 116 1.80 -1.68 17.41
C THR A 116 3.08 -1.21 18.10
N ILE A 117 3.29 0.10 18.26
CA ILE A 117 4.49 0.67 18.88
C ILE A 117 4.06 1.51 20.09
N ARG A 118 4.45 1.05 21.29
CA ARG A 118 4.13 1.75 22.55
C ARG A 118 4.72 3.16 22.61
N ALA A 119 5.95 3.32 22.15
CA ALA A 119 6.62 4.61 22.01
C ALA A 119 7.77 4.52 21.00
N GLY A 120 7.92 5.55 20.19
CA GLY A 120 9.02 5.67 19.24
C GLY A 120 9.28 7.12 18.82
N THR A 121 10.36 7.31 18.08
CA THR A 121 10.81 8.62 17.59
C THR A 121 10.76 8.65 16.07
N VAL A 122 10.18 9.70 15.50
CA VAL A 122 10.19 9.94 14.05
C VAL A 122 11.62 10.26 13.61
N LYS A 123 12.16 9.45 12.71
CA LYS A 123 13.52 9.61 12.18
C LYS A 123 13.54 10.14 10.75
N ASP A 124 12.53 9.80 9.95
CA ASP A 124 12.43 10.22 8.56
C ASP A 124 10.99 10.12 8.05
N PHE A 125 10.77 10.53 6.80
CA PHE A 125 9.47 10.49 6.14
C PHE A 125 9.57 9.89 4.73
N ASP A 126 8.69 8.94 4.41
CA ASP A 126 8.36 8.67 3.01
C ASP A 126 7.29 9.67 2.56
N ARG A 127 7.74 10.77 1.95
CA ARG A 127 6.85 11.80 1.41
C ARG A 127 6.04 11.32 0.21
N SER A 128 6.45 10.25 -0.46
CA SER A 128 5.72 9.73 -1.62
C SER A 128 4.44 9.01 -1.19
N THR A 129 4.46 8.33 -0.04
CA THR A 129 3.32 7.57 0.50
C THR A 129 2.74 8.18 1.78
N ALA A 130 3.25 9.34 2.19
CA ALA A 130 2.92 10.01 3.45
C ALA A 130 3.07 9.04 4.65
N GLN A 131 4.24 8.43 4.81
CA GLN A 131 4.53 7.52 5.91
C GLN A 131 5.65 8.05 6.80
N LEU A 132 5.57 7.76 8.09
CA LEU A 132 6.57 8.05 9.10
C LEU A 132 7.53 6.86 9.21
N ALA A 133 8.84 7.13 9.18
CA ALA A 133 9.84 6.15 9.59
C ALA A 133 10.11 6.32 11.09
N VAL A 134 9.56 5.40 11.89
CA VAL A 134 9.62 5.46 13.35
C VAL A 134 10.61 4.41 13.88
N GLN A 135 11.54 4.86 14.73
CA GLN A 135 12.36 3.97 15.53
C GLN A 135 11.68 3.78 16.89
N SER A 136 11.33 2.54 17.24
CA SER A 136 10.78 2.23 18.57
C SER A 136 11.85 2.39 19.66
N ASP A 137 11.41 2.66 20.89
CA ASP A 137 12.31 2.76 22.04
C ASP A 137 13.02 1.43 22.29
N GLU A 138 12.33 0.31 22.14
CA GLU A 138 12.90 -1.03 22.24
C GLU A 138 14.06 -1.23 21.26
N ASN A 139 13.88 -0.87 19.99
CA ASN A 139 14.96 -0.98 19.00
C ASN A 139 16.15 -0.08 19.36
N ARG A 140 15.88 1.16 19.81
CA ARG A 140 16.93 2.09 20.22
C ARG A 140 17.72 1.55 21.42
N ASP A 141 17.03 1.05 22.44
CA ASP A 141 17.63 0.54 23.67
C ASP A 141 18.42 -0.75 23.41
N GLU A 142 18.06 -1.51 22.38
CA GLU A 142 18.83 -2.65 21.85
C GLU A 142 19.97 -2.24 20.89
N GLY A 143 20.17 -0.94 20.64
CA GLY A 143 21.18 -0.43 19.71
C GLY A 143 20.90 -0.69 18.23
N LYS A 144 19.65 -1.00 17.87
CA LYS A 144 19.20 -1.29 16.50
C LYS A 144 18.66 -0.01 15.83
N ASP A 145 19.12 0.29 14.62
CA ASP A 145 18.55 1.36 13.78
C ASP A 145 17.40 0.86 12.88
N TYR A 146 16.60 -0.09 13.38
CA TYR A 146 15.42 -0.55 12.64
C TYR A 146 14.30 0.47 12.72
N ARG A 147 13.82 0.86 11.54
CA ARG A 147 12.75 1.84 11.36
C ARG A 147 11.54 1.14 10.76
N THR A 148 10.40 1.35 11.40
CA THR A 148 9.11 0.86 10.92
C THR A 148 8.43 1.99 10.16
N LEU A 149 7.97 1.71 8.95
CA LEU A 149 7.11 2.63 8.20
C LEU A 149 5.68 2.53 8.71
N ILE A 150 5.09 3.68 9.03
CA ILE A 150 3.75 3.79 9.60
C ILE A 150 3.00 4.88 8.85
N ASP A 151 1.74 4.65 8.53
CA ASP A 151 0.86 5.70 8.03
C ASP A 151 0.75 6.81 9.09
N PHE A 152 0.91 8.08 8.70
CA PHE A 152 0.91 9.17 9.69
C PHE A 152 -0.44 9.28 10.41
N GLU A 153 -1.51 8.82 9.76
CA GLU A 153 -2.86 8.78 10.29
C GLU A 153 -3.01 7.87 11.52
N ASP A 154 -2.14 6.86 11.66
CA ASP A 154 -2.15 5.93 12.79
C ASP A 154 -1.26 6.39 13.95
N ALA A 155 -0.46 7.45 13.73
CA ALA A 155 0.45 7.97 14.71
C ALA A 155 -0.26 8.95 15.66
N ILE A 156 -0.13 8.68 16.95
CA ILE A 156 -0.63 9.53 18.02
C ILE A 156 0.56 10.24 18.66
N PRO A 157 0.60 11.59 18.68
CA PRO A 157 1.68 12.31 19.32
C PRO A 157 1.67 12.10 20.84
N ILE A 158 2.84 11.83 21.43
CA ILE A 158 2.98 11.71 22.88
C ILE A 158 3.15 13.12 23.47
N LEU A 159 2.05 13.68 23.99
CA LEU A 159 2.03 15.03 24.58
C LEU A 159 3.04 15.16 25.73
N GLY A 160 3.73 16.30 25.79
CA GLY A 160 4.80 16.58 26.76
C GLY A 160 6.22 16.42 26.22
N THR A 161 6.40 15.90 25.00
CA THR A 161 7.72 15.73 24.35
C THR A 161 7.85 16.46 23.00
N ILE A 162 6.80 17.17 22.59
CA ILE A 162 6.79 18.00 21.38
C ILE A 162 7.57 19.28 21.69
N GLY A 163 8.78 19.42 21.14
CA GLY A 163 9.66 20.56 21.39
C GLY A 163 10.63 20.40 22.57
N GLU A 164 10.67 19.23 23.21
CA GLU A 164 11.72 18.94 24.19
C GLU A 164 12.95 18.40 23.44
N ALA A 165 14.06 19.14 23.50
CA ALA A 165 15.32 18.72 22.93
C ALA A 165 15.67 17.32 23.47
N ALA A 166 16.12 16.43 22.57
CA ALA A 166 16.61 15.13 22.95
C ALA A 166 17.55 15.26 24.16
N PRO A 167 17.39 14.44 25.22
CA PRO A 167 18.29 14.49 26.36
C PRO A 167 19.71 14.23 25.82
N ALA A 168 20.58 15.23 25.99
CA ALA A 168 21.96 15.14 25.58
C ALA A 168 22.57 13.87 26.19
N GLU A 169 23.08 12.99 25.33
CA GLU A 169 23.83 11.80 25.75
C GLU A 169 24.92 12.20 26.74
N GLY A 170 25.05 11.38 27.78
CA GLY A 170 25.81 11.68 28.98
C GLY A 170 27.27 12.01 28.70
N GLY A 171 27.69 13.21 29.11
CA GLY A 171 29.07 13.50 29.44
C GLY A 171 29.34 12.98 30.85
N ALA A 172 29.98 11.81 30.94
CA ALA A 172 30.57 11.33 32.18
C ALA A 172 31.58 12.36 32.70
N ALA A 173 31.45 12.73 33.97
CA ALA A 173 32.45 13.44 34.75
C ALA A 173 33.08 12.47 35.77
#